data_AF-A0A7S1UKY7-F1
#
_entry.id   AF-A0A7S1UKY7-F1
#
_cell.length_a   1.000
_cell.length_b   1.000
_cell.length_c   1.000
_cell.angle_alpha   90.00
_cell.angle_beta   90.00
_cell.angle_gamma   90.00
#
_symmetry.space_group_name_H-M   'P 1'
#
loop_
_entity.id
_entity.type
_entity.pdbx_description
1 polymer ?
#
loop_
_entity_poly.entity_id
_entity_poly.type
_entity_poly.pdbx_seq_one_letter_code
_entity_poly.pdbx_strand_id
1 'polypeptide(L)'
;LTQNVMTFRCVSVMGRAFGTPLEQLVSTPRATVDPASALDLEDRDDDLAPRPSDPTKVSPLLTQVPDLPDVEPLESLMDAVFENASGEDNATYRLFMQVLGLCHTVLIEDPEDGEGINGIKYQAESPDESTLVGAAGDIGYKLVDRTTKGMILRLGHPKRPDDFADAFFEEIAINEFDSRRKRMSILIRRPGGGAILLCKGADSSMMQIAKKDTSAAEAR
;
A
#
# COMPACT_ATOMS: atom_id res chain seq x y z
N LEU A 1 1.14 24.85 5.08
CA LEU A 1 1.37 23.47 5.55
C LEU A 1 1.48 22.59 4.30
N THR A 2 2.63 21.97 4.03
CA THR A 2 2.79 21.11 2.84
C THR A 2 2.08 19.78 3.09
N GLN A 3 0.88 19.58 2.56
CA GLN A 3 0.24 18.27 2.56
C GLN A 3 1.00 17.36 1.60
N ASN A 4 1.79 16.43 2.13
CA ASN A 4 2.45 15.40 1.34
C ASN A 4 1.45 14.25 1.12
N VAL A 5 0.59 14.39 0.11
CA VAL A 5 -0.40 13.36 -0.26
C VAL A 5 0.31 12.24 -1.02
N MET A 6 0.20 11.01 -0.52
CA MET A 6 0.80 9.81 -1.12
C MET A 6 -0.29 8.96 -1.77
N THR A 7 -0.05 8.49 -3.00
CA THR A 7 -1.03 7.71 -3.78
C THR A 7 -0.45 6.36 -4.13
N PHE A 8 -1.22 5.29 -3.91
CA PHE A 8 -0.83 3.95 -4.31
C PHE A 8 -0.98 3.80 -5.81
N ARG A 9 0.05 3.26 -6.47
CA ARG A 9 0.13 3.28 -7.93
C ARG A 9 0.34 1.90 -8.53
N CYS A 10 1.34 1.19 -8.04
CA CYS A 10 1.70 -0.12 -8.57
C CYS A 10 2.31 -0.96 -7.46
N VAL A 11 2.16 -2.27 -7.56
CA VAL A 11 2.75 -3.25 -6.66
C VAL A 11 3.17 -4.48 -7.44
N SER A 12 4.27 -5.10 -7.05
CA SER A 12 4.66 -6.40 -7.58
C SER A 12 4.56 -7.48 -6.52
N VAL A 13 3.93 -8.59 -6.87
CA VAL A 13 3.80 -9.78 -6.01
C VAL A 13 4.11 -11.01 -6.86
N MET A 14 5.07 -11.81 -6.42
CA MET A 14 5.57 -13.00 -7.16
C MET A 14 6.01 -12.69 -8.60
N GLY A 15 6.67 -11.55 -8.81
CA GLY A 15 7.19 -11.14 -10.12
C GLY A 15 6.12 -10.63 -11.11
N ARG A 16 4.83 -10.65 -10.73
CA ARG A 16 3.74 -10.01 -11.48
C ARG A 16 3.52 -8.60 -10.97
N ALA A 17 3.28 -7.64 -11.85
CA ALA A 17 3.03 -6.25 -11.49
C ALA A 17 1.54 -5.92 -11.66
N PHE A 18 0.99 -5.16 -10.71
CA PHE A 18 -0.43 -4.79 -10.67
C PHE A 18 -0.57 -3.29 -10.41
N GLY A 19 -1.43 -2.60 -11.16
CA GLY A 19 -1.79 -1.21 -10.94
C GLY A 19 -1.67 -0.35 -12.20
N THR A 20 -1.21 0.89 -12.02
CA THR A 20 -1.03 1.86 -13.11
C THR A 20 0.28 1.61 -13.85
N PRO A 21 0.28 1.51 -15.20
CA PRO A 21 1.49 1.36 -15.99
C PRO A 21 2.50 2.50 -15.76
N LEU A 22 3.80 2.18 -15.76
CA LEU A 22 4.86 3.15 -15.45
C LEU A 22 4.83 4.39 -16.36
N GLU A 23 4.46 4.24 -17.63
CA GLU A 23 4.34 5.34 -18.60
C GLU A 23 3.31 6.40 -18.17
N GLN A 24 2.23 5.97 -17.53
CA GLN A 24 1.19 6.85 -17.00
C GLN A 24 1.61 7.49 -15.66
N LEU A 25 2.54 6.86 -14.94
CA LEU A 25 3.10 7.40 -13.69
C LEU A 25 4.10 8.51 -13.92
N VAL A 26 4.82 8.47 -15.04
CA VAL A 26 5.81 9.52 -15.39
C VAL A 26 5.14 10.73 -16.05
N SER A 27 3.96 10.55 -16.66
CA SER A 27 3.20 11.61 -17.34
C SER A 27 2.17 12.33 -16.46
N THR A 28 1.86 11.82 -15.28
CA THR A 28 0.92 12.49 -14.36
C THR A 28 1.63 13.64 -13.62
N PRO A 29 1.13 14.90 -13.73
CA PRO A 29 1.63 15.98 -12.89
C PRO A 29 1.39 15.64 -11.43
N ARG A 30 2.37 15.92 -10.56
CA ARG A 30 2.17 15.87 -9.10
C ARG A 30 0.95 16.74 -8.80
N ALA A 31 -0.10 16.14 -8.21
CA ALA A 31 -1.39 16.81 -8.02
C ALA A 31 -1.19 18.16 -7.32
N THR A 32 -1.38 19.26 -8.05
CA THR A 32 -1.53 20.59 -7.47
C THR A 32 -2.97 20.69 -7.01
N VAL A 33 -3.17 20.84 -5.71
CA VAL A 33 -4.49 21.08 -5.10
C VAL A 33 -5.09 22.36 -5.68
N ASP A 34 -6.40 22.35 -5.94
CA ASP A 34 -7.19 23.48 -6.45
C ASP A 34 -6.95 24.75 -5.63
N PRO A 35 -6.65 25.91 -6.26
CA PRO A 35 -6.41 27.16 -5.55
C PRO A 35 -7.68 27.82 -4.99
N ALA A 36 -8.86 27.19 -5.12
CA ALA A 36 -10.13 27.75 -4.67
C ALA A 36 -10.30 27.83 -3.14
N SER A 37 -9.37 27.28 -2.34
CA SER A 37 -9.43 27.29 -0.87
C SER A 37 -8.38 28.19 -0.19
N ALA A 38 -7.63 29.01 -0.94
CA ALA A 38 -6.70 29.97 -0.36
C ALA A 38 -7.36 31.35 -0.26
N LEU A 39 -7.92 31.64 0.92
CA LEU A 39 -8.46 32.95 1.28
C LEU A 39 -7.36 34.04 1.26
N ASP A 40 -7.69 35.14 0.58
CA ASP A 40 -7.23 36.53 0.70
C ASP A 40 -5.84 36.82 1.27
N LEU A 41 -4.89 37.18 0.39
CA LEU A 41 -3.91 38.25 0.61
C LEU A 41 -3.55 38.91 -0.74
N GLU A 42 -3.87 40.20 -0.86
CA GLU A 42 -3.61 41.06 -2.02
C GLU A 42 -2.11 41.44 -2.18
N ASP A 43 -1.75 41.76 -3.43
CA ASP A 43 -0.59 42.53 -3.92
C ASP A 43 0.82 42.06 -3.58
N ARG A 44 1.52 41.43 -4.56
CA ARG A 44 2.91 41.76 -4.97
C ARG A 44 3.20 41.35 -6.42
N ASP A 45 3.57 42.33 -7.24
CA ASP A 45 4.33 42.16 -8.48
C ASP A 45 5.70 41.52 -8.19
N ASP A 46 6.07 40.42 -8.86
CA ASP A 46 7.45 40.18 -9.31
C ASP A 46 7.61 38.92 -10.20
N ASP A 47 8.37 39.13 -11.28
CA ASP A 47 9.10 38.19 -12.15
C ASP A 47 8.41 36.96 -12.79
N LEU A 48 8.05 37.17 -14.06
CA LEU A 48 7.65 36.16 -15.04
C LEU A 48 8.83 35.24 -15.41
N ALA A 49 9.09 34.20 -14.62
CA ALA A 49 9.94 33.09 -15.07
C ALA A 49 9.20 32.28 -16.16
N PRO A 50 9.85 31.92 -17.28
CA PRO A 50 9.16 31.22 -18.37
C PRO A 50 8.74 29.82 -17.92
N ARG A 51 7.45 29.50 -18.09
CA ARG A 51 6.94 28.12 -18.08
C ARG A 51 7.82 27.25 -19.00
N PRO A 52 8.30 26.07 -18.58
CA PRO A 52 8.87 25.13 -19.52
C PRO A 52 7.75 24.70 -20.49
N SER A 53 7.87 25.17 -21.73
CA SER A 53 7.18 24.63 -22.89
C SER A 53 7.74 23.23 -23.15
N ASP A 54 7.01 22.21 -22.70
CA ASP A 54 6.73 20.95 -23.43
C ASP A 54 6.53 19.78 -22.44
N PRO A 55 5.29 19.27 -22.26
CA PRO A 55 5.02 18.11 -21.40
C PRO A 55 5.57 16.78 -21.97
N THR A 56 6.21 16.78 -23.14
CA THR A 56 6.74 15.55 -23.77
C THR A 56 8.23 15.27 -23.50
N LYS A 57 8.94 16.12 -22.75
CA LYS A 57 10.34 15.86 -22.39
C LYS A 57 10.45 14.94 -21.18
N VAL A 58 10.25 13.64 -21.42
CA VAL A 58 10.72 12.58 -20.51
C VAL A 58 12.22 12.72 -20.28
N SER A 59 12.64 12.67 -19.01
CA SER A 59 14.06 12.77 -18.64
C SER A 59 14.86 11.63 -19.29
N PRO A 60 16.05 11.89 -19.87
CA PRO A 60 16.83 10.89 -20.60
C PRO A 60 17.38 9.74 -19.75
N LEU A 61 17.12 9.74 -18.43
CA LEU A 61 17.44 8.63 -17.53
C LEU A 61 16.45 7.45 -17.63
N LEU A 62 15.27 7.64 -18.22
CA LEU A 62 14.22 6.61 -18.31
C LEU A 62 14.25 5.80 -19.61
N THR A 63 14.98 6.23 -20.63
CA THR A 63 15.08 5.54 -21.93
C THR A 63 15.98 4.29 -21.91
N GLN A 64 16.48 3.89 -20.73
CA GLN A 64 17.41 2.76 -20.57
C GLN A 64 16.91 1.67 -19.62
N VAL A 65 15.60 1.61 -19.32
CA VAL A 65 15.04 0.46 -18.58
C VAL A 65 14.59 -0.60 -19.60
N PRO A 66 15.26 -1.75 -19.70
CA PRO A 66 14.83 -2.84 -20.58
C PRO A 66 13.52 -3.43 -20.05
N ASP A 67 12.59 -3.77 -20.95
CA ASP A 67 11.32 -4.48 -20.74
C ASP A 67 10.71 -4.32 -19.34
N LEU A 68 9.93 -3.24 -19.18
CA LEU A 68 9.00 -3.14 -18.06
C LEU A 68 8.05 -4.33 -18.10
N PRO A 69 7.88 -5.10 -17.01
CA PRO A 69 6.92 -6.18 -16.98
C PRO A 69 5.52 -5.62 -17.29
N ASP A 70 4.74 -6.37 -18.08
CA ASP A 70 3.34 -6.02 -18.34
C ASP A 70 2.63 -5.79 -17.00
N VAL A 71 2.14 -4.57 -16.80
CA VAL A 71 1.43 -4.19 -15.57
C VAL A 71 -0.04 -4.57 -15.77
N GLU A 72 -0.49 -5.55 -14.98
CA GLU A 72 -1.88 -5.96 -14.95
C GLU A 72 -2.75 -4.95 -14.18
N PRO A 73 -4.07 -4.87 -14.45
CA PRO A 73 -4.97 -4.08 -13.62
C PRO A 73 -4.95 -4.51 -12.15
N LEU A 74 -5.23 -3.58 -11.23
CA LEU A 74 -5.27 -3.90 -9.80
C LEU A 74 -6.38 -4.91 -9.47
N GLU A 75 -7.43 -4.95 -10.28
CA GLU A 75 -8.51 -5.93 -10.22
C GLU A 75 -7.99 -7.37 -10.37
N SER A 76 -6.98 -7.59 -11.21
CA SER A 76 -6.36 -8.93 -11.35
C SER A 76 -5.72 -9.40 -10.04
N LEU A 77 -5.24 -8.48 -9.19
CA LEU A 77 -4.75 -8.80 -7.86
C LEU A 77 -5.91 -9.20 -6.92
N MET A 78 -7.06 -8.53 -7.03
CA MET A 78 -8.26 -8.89 -6.25
C MET A 78 -8.71 -10.32 -6.57
N ASP A 79 -8.79 -10.66 -7.86
CA ASP A 79 -9.16 -12.01 -8.31
C ASP A 79 -8.11 -13.03 -7.82
N ALA A 80 -6.82 -12.70 -7.93
CA ALA A 80 -5.74 -13.58 -7.44
C ALA A 80 -5.79 -13.85 -5.94
N VAL A 81 -6.25 -12.88 -5.14
CA VAL A 81 -6.38 -12.98 -3.67
C VAL A 81 -7.59 -13.84 -3.25
N PHE A 82 -8.73 -13.72 -3.95
CA PHE A 82 -10.00 -14.33 -3.52
C PHE A 82 -10.48 -15.54 -4.33
N GLU A 83 -10.11 -15.67 -5.61
CA GLU A 83 -10.71 -16.66 -6.53
C GLU A 83 -9.85 -17.91 -6.77
N ASN A 84 -8.52 -17.76 -6.72
CA ASN A 84 -7.59 -18.86 -6.95
C ASN A 84 -7.44 -19.78 -5.71
N ALA A 85 -8.46 -20.59 -5.41
CA ALA A 85 -8.51 -21.43 -4.21
C ALA A 85 -7.58 -22.67 -4.20
N SER A 86 -6.78 -22.93 -5.25
CA SER A 86 -6.05 -24.21 -5.40
C SER A 86 -4.54 -24.13 -5.64
N GLY A 87 -3.92 -22.95 -5.62
CA GLY A 87 -2.45 -22.79 -5.81
C GLY A 87 -1.73 -22.23 -4.57
N GLU A 88 -0.48 -22.64 -4.35
CA GLU A 88 0.41 -22.07 -3.32
C GLU A 88 0.54 -20.54 -3.43
N ASP A 89 0.41 -20.01 -4.65
CA ASP A 89 0.46 -18.57 -4.95
C ASP A 89 -0.61 -17.76 -4.22
N ASN A 90 -1.81 -18.31 -4.02
CA ASN A 90 -2.91 -17.60 -3.36
C ASN A 90 -2.62 -17.32 -1.88
N ALA A 91 -1.95 -18.27 -1.20
CA ALA A 91 -1.50 -18.06 0.17
C ALA A 91 -0.50 -16.88 0.23
N THR A 92 0.37 -16.75 -0.76
CA THR A 92 1.34 -15.65 -0.84
C THR A 92 0.68 -14.30 -1.09
N TYR A 93 -0.30 -14.21 -2.01
CA TYR A 93 -1.08 -12.99 -2.21
C TYR A 93 -1.81 -12.55 -0.93
N ARG A 94 -2.44 -13.50 -0.23
CA ARG A 94 -3.12 -13.22 1.06
C ARG A 94 -2.15 -12.79 2.15
N LEU A 95 -0.98 -13.42 2.26
CA LEU A 95 0.06 -13.01 3.19
C LEU A 95 0.58 -11.60 2.88
N PHE A 96 0.79 -11.29 1.61
CA PHE A 96 1.20 -9.97 1.18
C PHE A 96 0.17 -8.90 1.56
N MET A 97 -1.13 -9.14 1.32
CA MET A 97 -2.20 -8.26 1.78
C MET A 97 -2.26 -8.13 3.30
N GLN A 98 -2.05 -9.22 4.05
CA GLN A 98 -1.96 -9.17 5.52
C GLN A 98 -0.77 -8.30 5.99
N VAL A 99 0.38 -8.32 5.31
CA VAL A 99 1.50 -7.42 5.65
C VAL A 99 1.07 -5.96 5.51
N LEU A 100 0.37 -5.60 4.43
CA LEU A 100 -0.10 -4.23 4.22
C LEU A 100 -1.18 -3.82 5.23
N GLY A 101 -2.16 -4.69 5.50
CA GLY A 101 -3.30 -4.40 6.36
C GLY A 101 -3.08 -4.64 7.86
N LEU A 102 -1.98 -5.27 8.29
CA LEU A 102 -1.72 -5.53 9.73
C LEU A 102 -0.38 -4.99 10.23
N CYS A 103 0.66 -4.89 9.40
CA CYS A 103 1.98 -4.45 9.86
C CYS A 103 2.11 -2.93 9.77
N HIS A 104 1.40 -2.18 10.61
CA HIS A 104 1.41 -0.71 10.67
C HIS A 104 0.97 -0.20 12.05
N THR A 105 1.14 1.09 12.33
CA THR A 105 0.58 1.78 13.51
C THR A 105 -0.58 2.73 13.17
N VAL A 106 -1.09 2.67 11.94
CA VAL A 106 -2.23 3.46 11.45
C VAL A 106 -3.43 3.40 12.41
N LEU A 107 -3.98 4.57 12.67
CA LEU A 107 -5.19 4.81 13.44
C LEU A 107 -6.37 5.06 12.51
N ILE A 108 -7.57 4.77 13.02
CA ILE A 108 -8.83 4.98 12.33
C ILE A 108 -9.44 6.27 12.87
N GLU A 109 -9.83 7.18 11.99
CA GLU A 109 -10.69 8.30 12.36
C GLU A 109 -12.15 7.84 12.40
N ASP A 110 -12.91 8.37 13.35
CA ASP A 110 -14.35 8.14 13.40
C ASP A 110 -15.00 8.64 12.09
N PRO A 111 -15.77 7.78 11.40
CA PRO A 111 -16.47 8.19 10.19
C PRO A 111 -17.49 9.28 10.50
N GLU A 112 -17.75 10.16 9.54
CA GLU A 112 -18.79 11.18 9.69
C GLU A 112 -20.17 10.52 9.78
N ASP A 113 -21.12 11.22 10.43
CA ASP A 113 -22.47 10.72 10.67
C ASP A 113 -23.14 10.26 9.35
N GLY A 114 -23.40 8.96 9.25
CA GLY A 114 -24.09 8.35 8.11
C GLY A 114 -23.17 7.73 7.03
N GLU A 115 -21.86 7.91 7.09
CA GLU A 115 -20.94 7.29 6.12
C GLU A 115 -20.62 5.81 6.45
N GLY A 116 -20.72 5.45 7.73
CA GLY A 116 -20.45 4.11 8.23
C GLY A 116 -19.05 3.62 7.84
N ILE A 117 -18.94 2.34 7.47
CA ILE A 117 -17.65 1.71 7.14
C ILE A 117 -17.02 2.28 5.86
N ASN A 118 -17.81 2.90 4.97
CA ASN A 118 -17.28 3.48 3.74
C ASN A 118 -16.60 4.83 3.97
N GLY A 119 -16.92 5.53 5.05
CA GLY A 119 -16.31 6.81 5.45
C GLY A 119 -15.04 6.70 6.29
N ILE A 120 -14.51 5.49 6.49
CA ILE A 120 -13.29 5.29 7.30
C ILE A 120 -12.12 6.05 6.67
N LYS A 121 -11.51 6.93 7.47
CA LYS A 121 -10.28 7.66 7.13
C LYS A 121 -9.14 7.13 8.00
N TYR A 122 -7.94 7.08 7.43
CA TYR A 122 -6.75 6.53 8.08
C TYR A 122 -5.74 7.63 8.40
N GLN A 123 -5.32 7.71 9.67
CA GLN A 123 -4.21 8.57 10.11
C GLN A 123 -2.98 7.76 10.47
N ALA A 124 -1.82 8.25 10.08
CA ALA A 124 -0.55 7.62 10.40
C ALA A 124 0.56 8.68 10.55
N GLU A 125 1.63 8.32 11.27
CA GLU A 125 2.80 9.19 11.43
C GLU A 125 3.54 9.41 10.10
N SER A 126 3.44 8.45 9.18
CA SER A 126 3.95 8.56 7.82
C SER A 126 2.80 8.41 6.80
N PRO A 127 2.73 9.27 5.77
CA PRO A 127 1.72 9.15 4.71
C PRO A 127 1.84 7.84 3.94
N ASP A 128 3.02 7.20 3.96
CA ASP A 128 3.21 5.92 3.29
C ASP A 128 2.38 4.81 3.95
N GLU A 129 2.22 4.84 5.27
CA GLU A 129 1.48 3.79 5.97
C GLU A 129 -0.02 3.87 5.69
N SER A 130 -0.62 5.07 5.78
CA SER A 130 -2.05 5.25 5.52
C SER A 130 -2.40 4.91 4.07
N THR A 131 -1.54 5.26 3.10
CA THR A 131 -1.76 4.89 1.71
C THR A 131 -1.67 3.37 1.47
N LEU A 132 -0.73 2.67 2.11
CA LEU A 132 -0.63 1.21 1.99
C LEU A 132 -1.82 0.49 2.63
N VAL A 133 -2.32 0.96 3.79
CA VAL A 133 -3.53 0.41 4.42
C VAL A 133 -4.78 0.72 3.58
N GLY A 134 -4.87 1.93 3.02
CA GLY A 134 -5.91 2.31 2.07
C GLY A 134 -5.97 1.37 0.87
N ALA A 135 -4.82 1.14 0.23
CA ALA A 135 -4.71 0.24 -0.92
C ALA A 135 -5.07 -1.21 -0.57
N ALA A 136 -4.68 -1.70 0.61
CA ALA A 136 -5.11 -3.01 1.09
C ALA A 136 -6.65 -3.07 1.24
N GLY A 137 -7.26 -2.00 1.76
CA GLY A 137 -8.71 -1.84 1.83
C GLY A 137 -9.40 -1.88 0.48
N ASP A 138 -8.86 -1.18 -0.52
CA ASP A 138 -9.37 -1.16 -1.90
C ASP A 138 -9.34 -2.55 -2.55
N ILE A 139 -8.37 -3.39 -2.18
CA ILE A 139 -8.24 -4.77 -2.66
C ILE A 139 -9.15 -5.72 -1.89
N GLY A 140 -9.72 -5.32 -0.76
CA GLY A 140 -10.64 -6.14 0.05
C GLY A 140 -10.13 -6.55 1.42
N TYR A 141 -9.06 -5.94 1.92
CA TYR A 141 -8.48 -6.11 3.26
C TYR A 141 -8.66 -4.81 4.07
N LYS A 142 -9.90 -4.44 4.34
CA LYS A 142 -10.23 -3.13 4.94
C LYS A 142 -10.06 -3.15 6.45
N LEU A 143 -9.23 -2.26 6.99
CA LEU A 143 -9.10 -2.06 8.43
C LEU A 143 -10.34 -1.33 8.95
N VAL A 144 -11.12 -1.99 9.81
CA VAL A 144 -12.39 -1.43 10.32
C VAL A 144 -12.35 -1.11 11.81
N ASP A 145 -11.45 -1.72 12.56
CA ASP A 145 -11.22 -1.39 13.96
C ASP A 145 -9.78 -1.69 14.38
N ARG A 146 -9.26 -0.92 15.33
CA ARG A 146 -7.97 -1.14 15.97
C ARG A 146 -8.08 -0.84 17.46
N THR A 147 -7.85 -1.86 18.27
CA THR A 147 -7.84 -1.76 19.74
C THR A 147 -6.45 -2.03 20.28
N THR A 148 -6.24 -1.86 21.58
CA THR A 148 -4.99 -2.25 22.25
C THR A 148 -4.71 -3.76 22.21
N LYS A 149 -5.70 -4.59 21.86
CA LYS A 149 -5.55 -6.05 21.77
C LYS A 149 -5.25 -6.54 20.35
N GLY A 150 -5.48 -5.72 19.33
CA GLY A 150 -5.42 -6.17 17.94
C GLY A 150 -6.30 -5.38 16.99
N MET A 151 -6.41 -5.90 15.77
CA MET A 151 -7.09 -5.25 14.65
C MET A 151 -8.23 -6.11 14.13
N ILE A 152 -9.26 -5.47 13.60
CA ILE A 152 -10.33 -6.12 12.83
C ILE A 152 -10.16 -5.73 11.38
N LEU A 153 -9.97 -6.74 10.53
CA LEU A 153 -10.04 -6.56 9.07
C LEU A 153 -11.36 -7.10 8.55
N ARG A 154 -12.03 -6.30 7.73
CA ARG A 154 -13.13 -6.72 6.87
C ARG A 154 -12.55 -7.30 5.59
N LEU A 155 -12.68 -8.60 5.42
CA LEU A 155 -12.09 -9.38 4.34
C LEU A 155 -13.18 -9.81 3.34
N GLY A 156 -13.01 -9.51 2.07
CA GLY A 156 -13.95 -9.94 1.03
C GLY A 156 -13.62 -9.35 -0.33
N HIS A 157 -14.12 -9.97 -1.39
CA HIS A 157 -13.89 -9.48 -2.74
C HIS A 157 -14.68 -8.17 -2.97
N PRO A 158 -14.06 -7.04 -3.34
CA PRO A 158 -14.75 -5.74 -3.43
C PRO A 158 -15.96 -5.71 -4.37
N LYS A 159 -15.98 -6.54 -5.42
CA LYS A 159 -17.12 -6.65 -6.35
C LYS A 159 -18.22 -7.63 -5.89
N ARG A 160 -18.06 -8.28 -4.73
CA ARG A 160 -19.01 -9.26 -4.16
C ARG A 160 -19.32 -8.88 -2.70
N PRO A 161 -20.25 -7.94 -2.48
CA PRO A 161 -20.55 -7.40 -1.15
C PRO A 161 -20.98 -8.46 -0.12
N ASP A 162 -21.62 -9.53 -0.58
CA ASP A 162 -22.10 -10.61 0.28
C ASP A 162 -20.98 -11.52 0.83
N ASP A 163 -19.76 -11.42 0.28
CA ASP A 163 -18.62 -12.26 0.68
C ASP A 163 -17.81 -11.68 1.85
N PHE A 164 -18.14 -10.49 2.32
CA PHE A 164 -17.37 -9.82 3.36
C PHE A 164 -17.58 -10.43 4.75
N ALA A 165 -16.47 -10.68 5.44
CA ALA A 165 -16.46 -11.14 6.82
C ALA A 165 -15.41 -10.39 7.65
N ASP A 166 -15.76 -10.09 8.90
CA ASP A 166 -14.84 -9.45 9.84
C ASP A 166 -13.96 -10.50 10.53
N ALA A 167 -12.66 -10.26 10.54
CA ALA A 167 -11.64 -11.15 11.09
C ALA A 167 -10.79 -10.40 12.13
N PHE A 168 -10.78 -10.90 13.36
CA PHE A 168 -9.96 -10.35 14.44
C PHE A 168 -8.56 -10.97 14.46
N PHE A 169 -7.55 -10.10 14.46
CA PHE A 169 -6.14 -10.44 14.52
C PHE A 169 -5.56 -9.90 15.83
N GLU A 170 -5.18 -10.80 16.74
CA GLU A 170 -4.61 -10.41 18.05
C GLU A 170 -3.17 -9.90 17.84
N GLU A 171 -2.89 -8.70 18.32
CA GLU A 171 -1.53 -8.15 18.35
C GLU A 171 -0.81 -8.68 19.59
N ILE A 172 0.20 -9.54 19.38
CA ILE A 172 1.00 -10.12 20.46
C ILE A 172 2.18 -9.20 20.79
N ALA A 173 2.87 -8.70 19.77
CA ALA A 173 4.00 -7.79 19.92
C ALA A 173 4.24 -7.01 18.63
N ILE A 174 4.71 -5.78 18.77
CA ILE A 174 5.07 -4.91 17.66
C ILE A 174 6.52 -4.43 17.85
N ASN A 175 7.29 -4.49 16.77
CA ASN A 175 8.53 -3.73 16.63
C ASN A 175 8.24 -2.64 15.61
N GLU A 176 7.98 -1.43 16.11
CA GLU A 176 7.75 -0.25 15.30
C GLU A 176 8.91 0.01 14.33
N PHE A 177 8.64 0.85 13.33
CA PHE A 177 9.66 1.23 12.38
C PHE A 177 10.82 1.94 13.07
N ASP A 178 12.02 1.38 12.93
CA ASP A 178 13.26 1.98 13.43
C ASP A 178 14.15 2.34 12.24
N SER A 179 14.65 3.58 12.20
CA SER A 179 15.43 4.10 11.07
C SER A 179 16.82 3.46 10.94
N ARG A 180 17.38 2.89 12.02
CA ARG A 180 18.64 2.14 11.98
C ARG A 180 18.42 0.75 11.38
N ARG A 181 17.32 0.09 11.76
CA ARG A 181 16.88 -1.21 11.23
C ARG A 181 16.26 -1.12 9.84
N LYS A 182 15.65 0.00 9.48
CA LYS A 182 14.91 0.25 8.22
C LYS A 182 13.78 -0.76 7.95
N ARG A 183 13.13 -1.26 9.00
CA ARG A 183 12.02 -2.22 8.92
C ARG A 183 11.15 -2.22 10.18
N MET A 184 9.89 -2.58 9.97
CA MET A 184 8.86 -2.79 10.98
C MET A 184 8.43 -4.26 10.97
N SER A 185 8.07 -4.82 12.13
CA SER A 185 7.50 -6.16 12.20
C SER A 185 6.42 -6.27 13.28
N ILE A 186 5.42 -7.12 13.05
CA ILE A 186 4.34 -7.38 14.01
C ILE A 186 4.13 -8.89 14.17
N LEU A 187 4.01 -9.36 15.40
CA LEU A 187 3.66 -10.72 15.75
C LEU A 187 2.15 -10.78 16.03
N ILE A 188 1.43 -11.53 15.19
CA ILE A 188 -0.03 -11.58 15.20
C ILE A 188 -0.50 -13.02 15.46
N ARG A 189 -1.56 -13.19 16.26
CA ARG A 189 -2.36 -14.43 16.26
C ARG A 189 -3.46 -14.32 15.22
N ARG A 190 -3.54 -15.30 14.33
CA ARG A 190 -4.56 -15.35 13.28
C ARG A 190 -5.91 -15.86 13.80
N PRO A 191 -7.03 -15.49 13.16
CA PRO A 191 -8.30 -16.17 13.35
C PRO A 191 -8.12 -17.69 13.15
N GLY A 192 -8.63 -18.51 14.07
CA GLY A 192 -8.43 -19.96 14.05
C GLY A 192 -7.11 -20.45 14.69
N GLY A 193 -6.26 -19.52 15.16
CA GLY A 193 -5.06 -19.84 15.93
C GLY A 193 -3.76 -19.82 15.12
N GLY A 194 -2.66 -20.14 15.82
CA GLY A 194 -1.30 -19.98 15.31
C GLY A 194 -0.85 -18.51 15.29
N ALA A 195 0.45 -18.30 15.44
CA ALA A 195 1.07 -16.99 15.39
C ALA A 195 1.93 -16.84 14.12
N ILE A 196 1.96 -15.64 13.56
CA ILE A 196 2.79 -15.28 12.41
C ILE A 196 3.51 -13.96 12.67
N LEU A 197 4.79 -13.90 12.29
CA LEU A 197 5.55 -12.65 12.26
C LEU A 197 5.48 -12.06 10.86
N LEU A 198 4.85 -10.90 10.72
CA LEU A 198 4.80 -10.12 9.50
C LEU A 198 5.87 -9.03 9.56
N CYS A 199 6.52 -8.72 8.44
CA CYS A 199 7.60 -7.75 8.40
C CYS A 199 7.62 -6.99 7.07
N LYS A 200 7.79 -5.66 7.13
CA LYS A 200 7.96 -4.77 5.96
C LYS A 200 9.15 -3.84 6.18
N GLY A 201 9.85 -3.48 5.12
CA GLY A 201 11.02 -2.60 5.21
C GLY A 201 11.76 -2.46 3.89
N ALA A 202 12.87 -1.72 3.91
CA ALA A 202 13.69 -1.51 2.71
C ALA A 202 14.40 -2.79 2.27
N ASP A 203 14.55 -2.98 0.96
CA ASP A 203 15.20 -4.15 0.35
C ASP A 203 16.55 -4.47 0.99
N SER A 204 17.38 -3.44 1.17
CA SER A 204 18.70 -3.57 1.80
C SER A 204 18.69 -4.18 3.20
N SER A 205 17.59 -4.02 3.95
CA SER A 205 17.41 -4.61 5.29
C SER A 205 16.70 -5.96 5.24
N MET A 206 15.70 -6.10 4.37
CA MET A 206 14.91 -7.34 4.25
C MET A 206 15.71 -8.48 3.61
N MET A 207 16.49 -8.18 2.55
CA MET A 207 17.30 -9.19 1.84
C MET A 207 18.42 -9.79 2.69
N GLN A 208 18.83 -9.12 3.76
CA GLN A 208 19.84 -9.64 4.71
C GLN A 208 19.29 -10.75 5.61
N ILE A 209 17.99 -10.73 5.90
CA ILE A 209 17.32 -11.66 6.83
C ILE A 209 16.43 -12.67 6.11
N ALA A 210 16.11 -12.44 4.84
CA ALA A 210 15.42 -13.40 4.00
C ALA A 210 16.26 -14.68 3.89
N LYS A 211 15.61 -15.84 4.03
CA LYS A 211 16.27 -17.12 3.79
C LYS A 211 16.74 -17.14 2.34
N LYS A 212 18.04 -17.33 2.12
CA LYS A 212 18.57 -17.55 0.77
C LYS A 212 17.97 -18.84 0.24
N ASP A 213 17.26 -18.75 -0.87
CA ASP A 213 16.74 -19.92 -1.54
C ASP A 213 17.93 -20.76 -2.01
N THR A 214 18.20 -21.85 -1.30
CA THR A 214 19.39 -22.69 -1.50
C THR A 214 19.15 -23.73 -2.59
N SER A 215 17.90 -23.87 -3.02
CA SER A 215 17.43 -24.79 -4.06
C SER A 215 17.99 -24.48 -5.46
N ALA A 216 18.27 -23.22 -5.78
CA ALA A 216 18.85 -22.82 -7.06
C ALA A 216 20.37 -23.01 -7.15
N ALA A 217 21.06 -23.19 -6.01
CA ALA A 217 22.51 -23.37 -5.96
C ALA A 217 22.95 -24.83 -6.19
N GLU A 218 22.04 -25.79 -6.04
CA GLU A 218 22.32 -27.23 -6.24
C GLU A 218 22.06 -27.72 -7.68
N ALA A 219 21.60 -26.83 -8.56
CA ALA A 219 21.27 -27.14 -9.96
C ALA A 219 22.29 -26.56 -10.98
N ARG A 220 23.49 -26.13 -10.54
CA ARG A 220 24.55 -25.61 -11.43
C ARG A 220 25.87 -26.35 -11.25
#